data_AF-A0A2H9LB17-F1
#
_entry.id   AF-A0A2H9LB17-F1
#
_cell.length_a   1.000
_cell.length_b   1.000
_cell.length_c   1.000
_cell.angle_alpha   90.00
_cell.angle_beta   90.00
_cell.angle_gamma   90.00
#
_symmetry.space_group_name_H-M   'P 1'
#
loop_
_entity.id
_entity.type
_entity.pdbx_description
1 polymer ?
#
loop_
_entity_poly.entity_id
_entity_poly.type
_entity_poly.pdbx_seq_one_letter_code
_entity_poly.pdbx_strand_id
1 'polypeptide(L)'
;MYSRLRSFLQRAHEATRGIEGLELLVLYGSLVRGELTPRSDIDFFALFHDEQSLKQGEQKLTDILDELCEQEYKRTSSLHAVTHAAEVDRSFLYNVFREGAAVNPLIETSVWNLFSLKPHMVFTYSLRQKAQSEKTRIDRMLYGYRQRKGEKIYSYKGLVDSLGAKRFGNNLLVPLEKAEELREFFETHGIKFEQKTVFLPT
;
A
#
# COMPACT_ATOMS: atom_id res chain seq x y z
N MET A 1 -20.48 -12.14 -20.73
CA MET A 1 -19.77 -10.95 -20.23
C MET A 1 -18.31 -11.28 -19.89
N TYR A 2 -18.05 -12.25 -19.00
CA TYR A 2 -16.68 -12.65 -18.59
C TYR A 2 -15.77 -13.12 -19.75
N SER A 3 -16.29 -13.83 -20.75
CA SER A 3 -15.48 -14.30 -21.89
C SER A 3 -15.00 -13.15 -22.79
N ARG A 4 -15.86 -12.13 -23.01
CA ARG A 4 -15.56 -10.96 -23.84
C ARG A 4 -14.51 -10.07 -23.20
N LEU A 5 -14.69 -9.74 -21.91
CA LEU A 5 -13.72 -8.94 -21.15
C LEU A 5 -12.36 -9.64 -21.09
N ARG A 6 -12.34 -10.96 -20.83
CA ARG A 6 -11.08 -11.73 -20.79
C ARG A 6 -10.35 -11.72 -22.14
N SER A 7 -11.07 -11.89 -23.25
CA SER A 7 -10.51 -11.77 -24.60
C SER A 7 -9.95 -10.37 -24.87
N PHE A 8 -10.68 -9.33 -24.46
CA PHE A 8 -10.21 -7.95 -24.58
C PHE A 8 -8.91 -7.71 -23.80
N LEU A 9 -8.85 -8.13 -22.53
CA LEU A 9 -7.65 -8.00 -21.70
C LEU A 9 -6.44 -8.72 -22.33
N GLN A 10 -6.65 -9.92 -22.88
CA GLN A 10 -5.58 -10.65 -23.55
C GLN A 10 -5.07 -9.92 -24.80
N ARG A 11 -5.96 -9.40 -25.66
CA ARG A 11 -5.55 -8.61 -26.83
C ARG A 11 -4.83 -7.33 -26.43
N ALA A 12 -5.32 -6.64 -25.39
CA ALA A 12 -4.65 -5.45 -24.86
C ALA A 12 -3.26 -5.78 -24.32
N HIS A 13 -3.09 -6.90 -23.61
CA HIS A 13 -1.77 -7.36 -23.16
C HIS A 13 -0.82 -7.63 -24.34
N GLU A 14 -1.29 -8.38 -25.34
CA GLU A 14 -0.48 -8.74 -26.50
C GLU A 14 -0.05 -7.51 -27.30
N ALA A 15 -0.95 -6.53 -27.48
CA ALA A 15 -0.68 -5.29 -28.20
C ALA A 15 0.28 -4.35 -27.44
N THR A 16 0.24 -4.34 -26.11
CA THR A 16 1.01 -3.40 -25.27
C THR A 16 2.34 -3.97 -24.76
N ARG A 17 2.59 -5.28 -24.91
CA ARG A 17 3.82 -5.95 -24.42
C ARG A 17 5.14 -5.35 -24.90
N GLY A 18 5.13 -4.66 -26.04
CA GLY A 18 6.32 -4.06 -26.66
C GLY A 18 6.60 -2.63 -26.23
N ILE A 19 5.77 -2.05 -25.36
CA ILE A 19 5.96 -0.69 -24.86
C ILE A 19 7.05 -0.71 -23.79
N GLU A 20 8.19 -0.11 -24.13
CA GLU A 20 9.34 -0.04 -23.24
C GLU A 20 9.01 0.72 -21.95
N GLY A 21 9.41 0.16 -20.81
CA GLY A 21 9.19 0.73 -19.49
C GLY A 21 7.75 0.70 -18.97
N LEU A 22 6.78 0.10 -19.67
CA LEU A 22 5.43 -0.14 -19.14
C LEU A 22 5.46 -1.28 -18.11
N GLU A 23 5.33 -0.95 -16.83
CA GLU A 23 5.38 -1.92 -15.73
C GLU A 23 4.01 -2.45 -15.35
N LEU A 24 2.98 -1.61 -15.42
CA LEU A 24 1.62 -1.97 -15.05
C LEU A 24 0.63 -1.28 -15.97
N LEU A 25 -0.40 -2.02 -16.37
CA LEU A 25 -1.57 -1.54 -17.06
C LEU A 25 -2.81 -2.22 -16.44
N VAL A 26 -3.71 -1.41 -15.93
CA VAL A 26 -4.96 -1.85 -15.29
C VAL A 26 -6.13 -1.20 -15.99
N LEU A 27 -7.07 -2.00 -16.48
CA LEU A 27 -8.38 -1.53 -16.89
C LEU A 27 -9.23 -1.36 -15.63
N TYR A 28 -9.88 -0.21 -15.42
CA TYR A 28 -10.74 0.02 -14.27
C TYR A 28 -12.03 0.75 -14.64
N GLY A 29 -12.81 1.13 -13.63
CA GLY A 29 -13.99 1.98 -13.84
C GLY A 29 -15.20 1.23 -14.37
N SER A 30 -16.02 1.97 -15.13
CA SER A 30 -17.41 1.56 -15.46
C SER A 30 -17.51 0.26 -16.24
N LEU A 31 -16.55 -0.04 -17.12
CA LEU A 31 -16.51 -1.30 -17.88
C LEU A 31 -16.36 -2.51 -16.95
N VAL A 32 -15.43 -2.45 -16.00
CA VAL A 32 -15.18 -3.57 -15.09
C VAL A 32 -16.33 -3.76 -14.10
N ARG A 33 -16.96 -2.66 -13.66
CA ARG A 33 -18.16 -2.71 -12.81
C ARG A 33 -19.44 -3.15 -13.54
N GLY A 34 -19.43 -3.17 -14.88
CA GLY A 34 -20.63 -3.47 -15.68
C GLY A 34 -21.64 -2.32 -15.75
N GLU A 35 -21.19 -1.09 -15.49
CA GLU A 35 -21.99 0.13 -15.41
C GLU A 35 -21.77 1.06 -16.61
N LEU A 36 -21.28 0.51 -17.72
CA LEU A 36 -20.99 1.25 -18.95
C LEU A 36 -22.24 1.97 -19.47
N THR A 37 -22.14 3.28 -19.65
CA THR A 37 -23.18 4.11 -20.28
C THR A 37 -22.77 4.50 -21.71
N PRO A 38 -23.70 5.03 -22.53
CA PRO A 38 -23.35 5.49 -23.87
C PRO A 38 -22.31 6.60 -23.96
N ARG A 39 -22.07 7.33 -22.87
CA ARG A 39 -21.10 8.44 -22.79
C ARG A 39 -19.82 8.08 -22.04
N SER A 40 -19.69 6.84 -21.60
CA SER A 40 -18.55 6.39 -20.79
C SER A 40 -17.35 6.09 -21.68
N ASP A 41 -16.21 6.66 -21.33
CA ASP A 41 -14.91 6.21 -21.82
C ASP A 41 -14.49 4.90 -21.12
N ILE A 42 -13.45 4.26 -21.64
CA ILE A 42 -12.84 3.08 -21.04
C ILE A 42 -11.57 3.49 -20.31
N ASP A 43 -11.60 3.41 -18.97
CA ASP A 43 -10.55 3.93 -18.11
C ASP A 43 -9.39 2.96 -17.91
N PHE A 44 -8.16 3.43 -18.12
CA PHE A 44 -6.92 2.70 -17.92
C PHE A 44 -5.97 3.45 -17.00
N PHE A 45 -5.31 2.72 -16.12
CA PHE A 45 -4.21 3.20 -15.30
C PHE A 45 -2.93 2.56 -15.78
N ALA A 46 -1.89 3.35 -16.04
CA ALA A 46 -0.59 2.85 -16.44
C ALA A 46 0.52 3.37 -15.52
N LEU A 47 1.47 2.49 -15.20
CA LEU A 47 2.70 2.82 -14.50
C LEU A 47 3.88 2.56 -15.41
N PHE A 48 4.66 3.61 -15.65
CA PHE A 48 5.93 3.54 -16.34
C PHE A 48 7.08 3.54 -15.33
N HIS A 49 8.18 2.89 -15.71
CA HIS A 49 9.40 2.80 -14.90
C HIS A 49 9.94 4.19 -14.52
N ASP A 50 10.04 5.08 -15.52
CA ASP A 50 10.59 6.42 -15.38
C ASP A 50 9.94 7.42 -16.35
N GLU A 51 10.26 8.70 -16.16
CA GLU A 51 9.73 9.82 -16.95
C GLU A 51 10.09 9.72 -18.44
N GLN A 52 11.26 9.14 -18.76
CA GLN A 52 11.70 8.98 -20.13
C GLN A 52 10.83 7.95 -20.86
N SER A 53 10.56 6.82 -20.21
CA SER A 53 9.71 5.74 -20.70
C SER A 53 8.27 6.21 -20.85
N LEU A 54 7.74 6.94 -19.87
CA LEU A 54 6.42 7.58 -19.94
C LEU A 54 6.32 8.47 -21.19
N LYS A 55 7.24 9.43 -21.33
CA LYS A 55 7.24 10.37 -22.46
C LYS A 55 7.31 9.70 -23.84
N GLN A 56 7.99 8.56 -23.94
CA GLN A 56 8.16 7.83 -25.20
C GLN A 56 7.02 6.83 -25.49
N GLY A 57 6.37 6.33 -24.43
CA GLY A 57 5.39 5.24 -24.48
C GLY A 57 3.95 5.69 -24.36
N GLU A 58 3.65 6.82 -23.70
CA GLU A 58 2.29 7.25 -23.38
C GLU A 58 1.40 7.40 -24.61
N GLN A 59 1.84 8.17 -25.61
CA GLN A 59 1.04 8.36 -26.83
C GLN A 59 0.82 7.04 -27.57
N LYS A 60 1.87 6.20 -27.66
CA LYS A 60 1.76 4.88 -28.31
C LYS A 60 0.76 3.98 -27.58
N LEU A 61 0.77 4.02 -26.25
CA LEU A 61 -0.16 3.28 -25.41
C LEU A 61 -1.59 3.77 -25.66
N THR A 62 -1.83 5.09 -25.63
CA THR A 62 -3.13 5.68 -25.92
C THR A 62 -3.65 5.28 -27.30
N ASP A 63 -2.82 5.38 -28.34
CA ASP A 63 -3.21 5.02 -29.71
C ASP A 63 -3.64 3.55 -29.82
N ILE A 64 -2.88 2.63 -29.19
CA ILE A 64 -3.22 1.20 -29.15
C ILE A 64 -4.53 0.97 -28.39
N LEU A 65 -4.71 1.63 -27.25
CA LEU A 65 -5.91 1.46 -26.42
C LEU A 65 -7.15 2.03 -27.11
N ASP A 66 -7.06 3.18 -27.77
CA ASP A 66 -8.14 3.78 -28.53
C ASP A 66 -8.58 2.88 -29.68
N GLU A 67 -7.65 2.31 -30.44
CA GLU A 67 -7.97 1.37 -31.52
C GLU A 67 -8.71 0.14 -30.96
N LEU A 68 -8.21 -0.46 -29.89
CA LEU A 68 -8.82 -1.65 -29.28
C LEU A 68 -10.21 -1.34 -28.70
N CYS A 69 -10.37 -0.21 -28.02
CA CYS A 69 -11.63 0.24 -27.43
C CYS A 69 -12.67 0.55 -28.51
N GLU A 70 -12.27 1.20 -29.61
CA GLU A 70 -13.17 1.49 -30.72
C GLU A 70 -13.60 0.22 -31.45
N GLN A 71 -12.68 -0.72 -31.68
CA GLN A 71 -13.00 -2.01 -32.30
C GLN A 71 -13.97 -2.83 -31.47
N GLU A 72 -13.72 -2.96 -30.16
CA GLU A 72 -14.48 -3.86 -29.30
C GLU A 72 -15.75 -3.20 -28.76
N TYR A 73 -15.68 -1.96 -28.31
CA TYR A 73 -16.74 -1.31 -27.52
C TYR A 73 -17.35 -0.07 -28.18
N LYS A 74 -16.79 0.43 -29.29
CA LYS A 74 -17.23 1.68 -29.96
C LYS A 74 -17.12 2.89 -29.03
N ARG A 75 -15.99 2.96 -28.31
CA ARG A 75 -15.66 3.94 -27.28
C ARG A 75 -14.19 4.34 -27.36
N THR A 76 -13.90 5.52 -26.87
CA THR A 76 -12.55 6.04 -26.61
C THR A 76 -11.99 5.48 -25.31
N SER A 77 -10.66 5.43 -25.23
CA SER A 77 -9.96 5.16 -23.99
C SER A 77 -9.68 6.45 -23.21
N SER A 78 -9.53 6.33 -21.90
CA SER A 78 -9.08 7.37 -21.00
C SER A 78 -7.89 6.82 -20.24
N LEU A 79 -6.70 7.38 -20.45
CA LEU A 79 -5.46 6.89 -19.86
C LEU A 79 -4.97 7.83 -18.75
N HIS A 80 -4.78 7.28 -17.55
CA HIS A 80 -4.04 7.92 -16.47
C HIS A 80 -2.69 7.23 -16.32
N ALA A 81 -1.65 7.82 -16.92
CA ALA A 81 -0.29 7.27 -16.91
C ALA A 81 0.62 8.06 -15.94
N VAL A 82 1.41 7.33 -15.16
CA VAL A 82 2.28 7.90 -14.12
C VAL A 82 3.61 7.14 -14.03
N THR A 83 4.55 7.68 -13.26
CA THR A 83 5.81 7.03 -12.88
C THR A 83 5.84 6.77 -11.38
N HIS A 84 6.86 6.04 -10.89
CA HIS A 84 7.09 5.86 -9.45
C HIS A 84 7.33 7.16 -8.68
N ALA A 85 7.76 8.23 -9.38
CA ALA A 85 8.01 9.52 -8.77
C ALA A 85 6.74 10.38 -8.60
N ALA A 86 5.62 9.99 -9.23
CA ALA A 86 4.39 10.76 -9.21
C ALA A 86 3.64 10.61 -7.88
N GLU A 87 3.15 11.72 -7.35
CA GLU A 87 2.21 11.71 -6.22
C GLU A 87 0.80 11.39 -6.73
N VAL A 88 0.37 10.14 -6.56
CA VAL A 88 -0.98 9.70 -6.93
C VAL A 88 -1.86 9.57 -5.69
N ASP A 89 -3.11 10.01 -5.78
CA ASP A 89 -4.07 9.88 -4.69
C ASP A 89 -4.27 8.40 -4.30
N ARG A 90 -4.13 8.11 -3.00
CA ARG A 90 -4.19 6.74 -2.47
C ARG A 90 -5.59 6.14 -2.58
N SER A 91 -6.63 6.96 -2.47
CA SER A 91 -8.01 6.48 -2.60
C SER A 91 -8.31 6.08 -4.03
N PHE A 92 -7.79 6.84 -5.01
CA PHE A 92 -7.82 6.49 -6.42
C PHE A 92 -7.08 5.17 -6.69
N LEU A 93 -5.82 5.04 -6.25
CA LEU A 93 -5.07 3.79 -6.42
C LEU A 93 -5.81 2.60 -5.78
N TYR A 94 -6.32 2.76 -4.55
CA TYR A 94 -7.09 1.71 -3.91
C TYR A 94 -8.29 1.26 -4.76
N ASN A 95 -9.02 2.19 -5.37
CA ASN A 95 -10.15 1.85 -6.25
C ASN A 95 -9.68 1.15 -7.54
N VAL A 96 -8.60 1.63 -8.17
CA VAL A 96 -8.01 0.99 -9.37
C VAL A 96 -7.64 -0.46 -9.09
N PHE A 97 -6.95 -0.75 -7.98
CA PHE A 97 -6.51 -2.11 -7.67
C PHE A 97 -7.61 -3.00 -7.07
N ARG A 98 -8.60 -2.42 -6.37
CA ARG A 98 -9.72 -3.18 -5.79
C ARG A 98 -10.68 -3.68 -6.88
N GLU A 99 -10.98 -2.84 -7.85
CA GLU A 99 -12.02 -3.11 -8.85
C GLU A 99 -11.46 -3.38 -10.25
N GLY A 100 -10.22 -2.97 -10.51
CA GLY A 100 -9.62 -3.08 -11.84
C GLY A 100 -9.25 -4.52 -12.22
N ALA A 101 -9.13 -4.72 -13.52
CA ALA A 101 -8.63 -5.93 -14.13
C ALA A 101 -7.24 -5.64 -14.70
N ALA A 102 -6.23 -6.36 -14.20
CA ALA A 102 -4.87 -6.26 -14.72
C ALA A 102 -4.83 -6.71 -16.18
N VAL A 103 -4.23 -5.89 -17.04
CA VAL A 103 -3.99 -6.19 -18.45
C VAL A 103 -2.70 -6.98 -18.59
N ASN A 104 -1.62 -6.54 -17.93
CA ASN A 104 -0.35 -7.26 -17.87
C ASN A 104 -0.11 -7.89 -16.47
N PRO A 105 0.83 -8.86 -16.36
CA PRO A 105 1.20 -9.42 -15.06
C PRO A 105 1.68 -8.33 -14.08
N LEU A 106 1.22 -8.42 -12.83
CA LEU A 106 1.64 -7.49 -11.78
C LEU A 106 3.09 -7.73 -11.38
N ILE A 107 3.88 -6.66 -11.37
CA ILE A 107 5.22 -6.66 -10.77
C ILE A 107 5.06 -6.21 -9.31
N GLU A 108 5.33 -7.10 -8.35
CA GLU A 108 5.09 -6.84 -6.91
C GLU A 108 5.81 -5.59 -6.40
N THR A 109 7.07 -5.42 -6.78
CA THR A 109 7.87 -4.24 -6.41
C THR A 109 7.26 -2.95 -6.92
N SER A 110 6.63 -2.97 -8.10
CA SER A 110 6.00 -1.79 -8.67
C SER A 110 4.77 -1.38 -7.86
N VAL A 111 3.98 -2.35 -7.40
CA VAL A 111 2.83 -2.10 -6.51
C VAL A 111 3.31 -1.57 -5.16
N TRP A 112 4.38 -2.13 -4.58
CA TRP A 112 4.89 -1.67 -3.28
C TRP A 112 5.38 -0.22 -3.33
N ASN A 113 6.11 0.14 -4.38
CA ASN A 113 6.61 1.50 -4.59
C ASN A 113 5.46 2.49 -4.78
N LEU A 114 4.48 2.14 -5.62
CA LEU A 114 3.33 2.99 -5.93
C LEU A 114 2.49 3.33 -4.69
N PHE A 115 2.30 2.36 -3.79
CA PHE A 115 1.59 2.58 -2.52
C PHE A 115 2.50 3.06 -1.38
N SER A 116 3.81 3.23 -1.64
CA SER A 116 4.82 3.55 -0.63
C SER A 116 4.67 2.69 0.63
N LEU A 117 4.45 1.38 0.42
CA LEU A 117 4.18 0.45 1.51
C LEU A 117 5.46 0.17 2.28
N LYS A 118 5.47 0.54 3.56
CA LYS A 118 6.57 0.21 4.47
C LYS A 118 6.18 -0.93 5.41
N PRO A 119 7.06 -1.94 5.57
CA PRO A 119 6.81 -3.02 6.50
C PRO A 119 6.86 -2.51 7.93
N HIS A 120 5.89 -2.96 8.72
CA HIS A 120 5.81 -2.75 10.16
C HIS A 120 5.51 -4.08 10.84
N MET A 121 5.90 -4.19 12.10
CA MET A 121 5.54 -5.32 12.96
C MET A 121 4.47 -4.87 13.95
N VAL A 122 3.35 -5.60 13.97
CA VAL A 122 2.34 -5.48 15.03
C VAL A 122 2.67 -6.50 16.10
N PHE A 123 2.93 -6.04 17.31
CA PHE A 123 3.04 -6.86 18.50
C PHE A 123 1.77 -6.79 19.32
N THR A 124 1.16 -7.95 19.59
CA THR A 124 0.02 -8.07 20.50
C THR A 124 0.52 -8.71 21.78
N TYR A 125 0.52 -7.97 22.90
CA TYR A 125 1.14 -8.45 24.14
C TYR A 125 0.15 -8.53 25.31
N SER A 126 0.49 -9.34 26.32
CA SER A 126 -0.34 -9.53 27.51
C SER A 126 0.51 -9.52 28.79
N LEU A 127 0.10 -8.66 29.72
CA LEU A 127 0.67 -8.61 31.07
C LEU A 127 -0.16 -9.39 32.10
N ARG A 128 -1.18 -10.16 31.68
CA ARG A 128 -2.12 -10.82 32.62
C ARG A 128 -1.43 -11.70 33.66
N GLN A 129 -0.32 -12.33 33.30
CA GLN A 129 0.44 -13.24 34.16
C GLN A 129 1.46 -12.55 35.07
N LYS A 130 1.56 -11.22 35.01
CA LYS A 130 2.52 -10.43 35.81
C LYS A 130 1.87 -9.90 37.09
N ALA A 131 2.67 -9.78 38.16
CA ALA A 131 2.22 -9.12 39.38
C ALA A 131 1.94 -7.63 39.14
N GLN A 132 1.13 -7.01 39.98
CA GLN A 132 0.75 -5.59 39.79
C GLN A 132 1.96 -4.64 39.82
N SER A 133 2.93 -4.90 40.68
CA SER A 133 4.18 -4.13 40.75
C SER A 133 5.01 -4.26 39.46
N GLU A 134 5.09 -5.46 38.88
CA GLU A 134 5.77 -5.71 37.61
C GLU A 134 5.05 -5.03 36.44
N LYS A 135 3.71 -5.08 36.41
CA LYS A 135 2.91 -4.37 35.40
C LYS A 135 3.23 -2.88 35.39
N THR A 136 3.21 -2.25 36.57
CA THR A 136 3.54 -0.83 36.69
C THR A 136 4.98 -0.53 36.25
N ARG A 137 5.94 -1.41 36.58
CA ARG A 137 7.33 -1.25 36.13
C ARG A 137 7.44 -1.34 34.60
N ILE A 138 6.84 -2.36 33.99
CA ILE A 138 6.85 -2.58 32.54
C ILE A 138 6.17 -1.42 31.81
N ASP A 139 5.01 -0.95 32.29
CA ASP A 139 4.31 0.18 31.68
C ASP A 139 5.16 1.46 31.71
N ARG A 140 5.88 1.72 32.80
CA ARG A 140 6.81 2.87 32.89
C ARG A 140 7.98 2.74 31.93
N MET A 141 8.48 1.53 31.68
CA MET A 141 9.56 1.28 30.72
C MET A 141 9.08 1.41 29.28
N LEU A 142 7.91 0.88 28.96
CA LEU A 142 7.31 0.95 27.62
C LEU A 142 6.87 2.38 27.26
N TYR A 143 6.14 3.04 28.15
CA TYR A 143 5.43 4.29 27.86
C TYR A 143 6.04 5.52 28.52
N GLY A 144 7.06 5.33 29.35
CA GLY A 144 7.63 6.41 30.13
C GLY A 144 6.75 6.80 31.30
N TYR A 145 7.14 7.87 31.99
CA TYR A 145 6.38 8.42 33.10
C TYR A 145 6.74 9.88 33.35
N ARG A 146 5.85 10.58 34.06
CA ARG A 146 6.12 11.92 34.56
C ARG A 146 6.31 11.91 36.06
N GLN A 147 7.26 12.69 36.55
CA GLN A 147 7.54 12.85 37.96
C GLN A 147 7.57 14.33 38.31
N ARG A 148 6.77 14.73 39.30
CA ARG A 148 6.81 16.09 39.84
C ARG A 148 7.77 16.14 41.04
N LYS A 149 8.69 17.09 41.03
CA LYS A 149 9.60 17.39 42.15
C LYS A 149 9.52 18.88 42.45
N GLY A 150 8.75 19.24 43.48
CA GLY A 150 8.36 20.63 43.75
C GLY A 150 7.46 21.18 42.64
N GLU A 151 7.86 22.31 42.05
CA GLU A 151 7.15 22.93 40.91
C GLU A 151 7.57 22.37 39.55
N LYS A 152 8.67 21.61 39.48
CA LYS A 152 9.20 21.08 38.22
C LYS A 152 8.58 19.71 37.88
N ILE A 153 8.20 19.53 36.61
CA ILE A 153 7.72 18.26 36.04
C ILE A 153 8.81 17.68 35.14
N TYR A 154 9.30 16.50 35.47
CA TYR A 154 10.24 15.72 34.67
C TYR A 154 9.46 14.68 33.86
N SER A 155 9.75 14.57 32.56
CA SER A 155 9.15 13.57 31.67
C SER A 155 10.22 12.63 31.17
N TYR A 156 10.04 11.34 31.43
CA TYR A 156 10.92 10.28 30.95
C TYR A 156 10.23 9.57 29.79
N LYS A 157 10.91 9.48 28.64
CA LYS A 157 10.40 8.78 27.45
C LYS A 157 10.51 7.27 27.66
N GLY A 158 9.51 6.54 27.19
CA GLY A 158 9.54 5.08 27.17
C GLY A 158 10.11 4.50 25.87
N LEU A 159 10.25 3.18 25.84
CA LEU A 159 10.68 2.44 24.67
C LEU A 159 9.80 2.75 23.44
N VAL A 160 8.48 2.82 23.61
CA VAL A 160 7.53 3.12 22.52
C VAL A 160 7.87 4.43 21.82
N ASP A 161 8.19 5.49 22.58
CA ASP A 161 8.58 6.78 22.01
C ASP A 161 9.93 6.70 21.28
N SER A 162 10.91 5.98 21.84
CA SER A 162 12.24 5.83 21.22
C SER A 162 12.19 5.04 19.91
N LEU A 163 11.28 4.06 19.82
CA LEU A 163 11.08 3.28 18.62
C LEU A 163 10.23 4.01 17.58
N GLY A 164 9.55 5.11 17.96
CA GLY A 164 8.53 5.73 17.09
C GLY A 164 7.33 4.82 16.88
N ALA A 165 7.07 3.93 17.84
CA ALA A 165 5.99 2.97 17.78
C ALA A 165 4.64 3.63 18.11
N LYS A 166 3.55 3.10 17.57
CA LYS A 166 2.19 3.54 17.84
C LYS A 166 1.42 2.49 18.62
N ARG A 167 0.69 2.90 19.65
CA ARG A 167 -0.14 2.02 20.47
C ARG A 167 -1.61 2.07 20.06
N PHE A 168 -2.25 0.90 20.02
CA PHE A 168 -3.71 0.78 19.95
C PHE A 168 -4.18 -0.44 20.74
N GLY A 169 -4.86 -0.19 21.87
CA GLY A 169 -5.24 -1.23 22.83
C GLY A 169 -4.01 -1.94 23.42
N ASN A 170 -3.96 -3.27 23.24
CA ASN A 170 -2.84 -4.13 23.65
C ASN A 170 -1.85 -4.40 22.49
N ASN A 171 -1.93 -3.61 21.43
CA ASN A 171 -1.09 -3.76 20.26
C ASN A 171 -0.12 -2.58 20.16
N LEU A 172 1.09 -2.88 19.72
CA LEU A 172 2.12 -1.92 19.34
C LEU A 172 2.49 -2.14 17.88
N LEU A 173 2.45 -1.08 17.09
CA LEU A 173 2.93 -1.08 15.72
C LEU A 173 4.28 -0.37 15.68
N VAL A 174 5.28 -1.10 15.21
CA VAL A 174 6.68 -0.66 15.18
C VAL A 174 7.19 -0.76 13.74
N PRO A 175 7.98 0.21 13.25
CA PRO A 175 8.74 0.03 12.01
C PRO A 175 9.55 -1.28 12.05
N LEU A 176 9.57 -2.04 10.97
CA LEU A 176 10.19 -3.38 10.97
C LEU A 176 11.66 -3.34 11.39
N GLU A 177 12.39 -2.30 10.97
CA GLU A 177 13.80 -2.09 11.28
C GLU A 177 14.09 -1.92 12.79
N LYS A 178 13.07 -1.63 13.60
CA LYS A 178 13.14 -1.47 15.05
C LYS A 178 12.39 -2.55 15.83
N ALA A 179 11.84 -3.54 15.12
CA ALA A 179 11.00 -4.57 15.74
C ALA A 179 11.78 -5.47 16.71
N GLU A 180 13.06 -5.75 16.42
CA GLU A 180 13.89 -6.60 17.27
C GLU A 180 14.12 -5.99 18.66
N GLU A 181 14.31 -4.68 18.78
CA GLU A 181 14.48 -4.02 20.08
C GLU A 181 13.25 -4.23 20.99
N LEU A 182 12.04 -4.19 20.44
CA LEU A 182 10.82 -4.45 21.20
C LEU A 182 10.65 -5.94 21.52
N ARG A 183 11.03 -6.83 20.59
CA ARG A 183 11.01 -8.28 20.79
C ARG A 183 11.92 -8.67 21.96
N GLU A 184 13.16 -8.22 21.94
CA GLU A 184 14.15 -8.46 23.01
C GLU A 184 13.65 -7.92 24.35
N PHE A 185 13.03 -6.73 24.36
CA PHE A 185 12.41 -6.18 25.56
C PHE A 185 11.33 -7.11 26.12
N PHE A 186 10.42 -7.61 25.28
CA PHE A 186 9.37 -8.52 25.74
C PHE A 186 9.91 -9.86 26.24
N GLU A 187 10.87 -10.44 25.54
CA GLU A 187 11.52 -11.69 25.93
C GLU A 187 12.26 -11.54 27.27
N THR A 188 13.06 -10.48 27.43
CA THR A 188 13.81 -10.18 28.66
C THR A 188 12.89 -10.03 29.87
N HIS A 189 11.71 -9.43 29.68
CA HIS A 189 10.74 -9.23 30.76
C HIS A 189 9.75 -10.40 30.89
N GLY A 190 9.91 -11.47 30.11
CA GLY A 190 9.03 -12.63 30.07
C GLY A 190 7.57 -12.27 29.79
N ILE A 191 7.36 -11.30 28.91
CA ILE A 191 6.04 -10.84 28.46
C ILE A 191 5.59 -11.78 27.34
N LYS A 192 4.36 -12.28 27.41
CA LYS A 192 3.80 -13.07 26.30
C LYS A 192 3.32 -12.13 25.21
N PHE A 193 3.72 -12.41 23.97
CA PHE A 193 3.30 -11.66 22.80
C PHE A 193 3.15 -12.55 21.57
N GLU A 194 2.38 -12.05 20.61
CA GLU A 194 2.33 -12.51 19.23
C GLU A 194 2.81 -11.38 18.32
N GLN A 195 3.31 -11.71 17.14
CA GLN A 195 3.76 -10.73 16.17
C GLN A 195 3.24 -11.04 14.77
N LYS A 196 2.88 -9.99 14.02
CA LYS A 196 2.46 -10.08 12.62
C LYS A 196 3.07 -8.95 11.81
N THR A 197 3.63 -9.27 10.66
CA THR A 197 4.08 -8.24 9.71
C THR A 197 2.85 -7.65 9.00
N VAL A 198 2.81 -6.34 8.91
CA VAL A 198 1.80 -5.57 8.16
C VAL A 198 2.50 -4.54 7.29
N PHE A 199 1.91 -4.22 6.15
CA PHE A 199 2.42 -3.19 5.25
C PHE A 199 1.51 -1.99 5.33
N LEU A 200 2.06 -0.83 5.66
CA LEU A 200 1.30 0.41 5.79
C LEU A 200 1.78 1.41 4.75
N PRO A 201 0.86 2.12 4.07
CA PRO A 201 1.23 3.24 3.24
C PRO A 201 1.76 4.35 4.15
N THR A 202 3.01 4.79 3.93
CA THR A 202 3.57 5.97 4.61
C THR A 202 3.30 7.21 3.80
#